data_AF-A0A432TJ11-F1
#
_entry.id   AF-A0A432TJ11-F1
#
_cell.length_a   1.000
_cell.length_b   1.000
_cell.length_c   1.000
_cell.angle_alpha   90.00
_cell.angle_beta   90.00
_cell.angle_gamma   90.00
#
_symmetry.space_group_name_H-M   'P 1'
#
loop_
_entity.id
_entity.type
_entity.pdbx_description
1 polymer ?
#
loop_
_entity_poly.entity_id
_entity_poly.type
_entity_poly.pdbx_seq_one_letter_code
_entity_poly.pdbx_strand_id
1 'polypeptide(L)'
;MRITIKKSVLIGLVSLSVSFQTLAENKKTYYPTGEVELVKEYADGKQSKRTIYDKTGKVQEVLEYDADGKQLKLTIYYDSGVVKGIGEVVNGKISKSTVYYESGKTKRVVAAIDGKISKITVYHKNGKIKSITEY
;
A
#
# COMPACT_ATOMS: atom_id res chain seq x y z
N MET A 1 -32.60 -16.09 -67.24
CA MET A 1 -33.16 -15.73 -65.91
C MET A 1 -32.11 -14.93 -65.16
N ARG A 2 -32.39 -13.65 -64.84
CA ARG A 2 -31.53 -12.79 -64.01
C ARG A 2 -31.72 -13.17 -62.54
N ILE A 3 -30.64 -13.28 -61.77
CA ILE A 3 -30.67 -12.98 -60.33
C ILE A 3 -29.39 -12.21 -59.99
N THR A 4 -29.56 -10.91 -59.78
CA THR A 4 -28.58 -9.98 -59.23
C THR A 4 -28.66 -10.07 -57.71
N ILE A 5 -27.55 -10.27 -57.01
CA ILE A 5 -27.50 -10.12 -55.53
C ILE A 5 -26.72 -8.84 -55.19
N LYS A 6 -27.39 -7.93 -54.49
CA LYS A 6 -26.89 -6.63 -54.04
C LYS A 6 -26.11 -6.77 -52.71
N LYS A 7 -25.16 -5.83 -52.53
CA LYS A 7 -24.30 -5.55 -51.37
C LYS A 7 -24.93 -5.80 -49.99
N SER A 8 -24.09 -6.22 -49.04
CA SER A 8 -24.16 -5.74 -47.64
C SER A 8 -22.78 -5.88 -47.00
N VAL A 9 -22.06 -4.76 -46.88
CA VAL A 9 -20.85 -4.67 -46.04
C VAL A 9 -21.35 -4.56 -44.60
N LEU A 10 -21.11 -5.60 -43.81
CA LEU A 10 -21.39 -5.59 -42.39
C LEU A 10 -20.21 -4.87 -41.70
N ILE A 11 -20.31 -3.56 -41.52
CA ILE A 11 -19.39 -2.82 -40.64
C ILE A 11 -19.84 -3.18 -39.23
N GLY A 12 -19.22 -4.22 -38.67
CA GLY A 12 -19.30 -4.48 -37.24
C GLY A 12 -18.72 -3.27 -36.52
N LEU A 13 -19.59 -2.45 -35.93
CA LEU A 13 -19.21 -1.49 -34.90
C LEU A 13 -18.62 -2.29 -33.73
N VAL A 14 -17.32 -2.52 -33.77
CA VAL A 14 -16.57 -2.86 -32.57
C VAL A 14 -16.61 -1.60 -31.72
N SER A 15 -17.60 -1.52 -30.82
CA SER A 15 -17.55 -0.58 -29.70
C SER A 15 -16.34 -0.99 -28.88
N LEU A 16 -15.18 -0.42 -29.22
CA LEU A 16 -13.96 -0.52 -28.44
C LEU A 16 -14.28 0.20 -27.13
N SER A 17 -14.77 -0.54 -26.14
CA SER A 17 -14.82 -0.07 -24.77
C SER A 17 -13.37 0.08 -24.33
N VAL A 18 -12.78 1.24 -24.63
CA VAL A 18 -11.52 1.64 -24.03
C VAL A 18 -11.86 1.90 -22.57
N SER A 19 -11.72 0.87 -21.75
CA SER A 19 -11.60 1.06 -20.32
C SER A 19 -10.36 1.94 -20.12
N PHE A 20 -10.57 3.20 -19.77
CA PHE A 20 -9.49 4.05 -19.29
C PHE A 20 -9.01 3.45 -17.97
N GLN A 21 -8.12 2.46 -18.04
CA GLN A 21 -7.27 2.15 -16.89
C GLN A 21 -6.48 3.43 -16.63
N THR A 22 -6.73 4.03 -15.48
CA THR A 22 -5.90 5.13 -14.98
C THR A 22 -4.46 4.64 -15.02
N LEU A 23 -3.66 5.22 -15.90
CA LEU A 23 -2.26 4.88 -16.03
C LEU A 23 -1.58 5.41 -14.74
N ALA A 24 -1.46 4.56 -13.73
CA ALA A 24 -0.77 4.92 -12.51
C ALA A 24 0.69 5.21 -12.87
N GLU A 25 1.04 6.49 -12.93
CA GLU A 25 2.42 6.91 -13.16
C GLU A 25 3.25 6.39 -11.99
N ASN A 26 4.34 5.68 -12.29
CA ASN A 26 5.30 5.27 -11.28
C ASN A 26 6.71 5.67 -11.69
N LYS A 27 7.50 6.03 -10.68
CA LYS A 27 8.93 6.37 -10.81
C LYS A 27 9.74 5.37 -10.00
N LYS A 28 10.76 4.80 -10.61
CA LYS A 28 11.62 3.79 -10.01
C LYS A 28 13.03 4.34 -9.81
N THR A 29 13.66 4.00 -8.69
CA THR A 29 15.11 4.07 -8.52
C THR A 29 15.67 2.67 -8.36
N TYR A 30 16.93 2.50 -8.70
CA TYR A 30 17.59 1.20 -8.75
C TYR A 30 18.87 1.24 -7.94
N TYR A 31 19.22 0.12 -7.33
CA TYR A 31 20.55 -0.09 -6.78
C TYR A 31 21.61 -0.02 -7.89
N PRO A 32 22.89 0.24 -7.55
CA PRO A 32 23.99 0.18 -8.53
C PRO A 32 24.09 -1.15 -9.29
N THR A 33 23.58 -2.22 -8.68
CA THR A 33 23.52 -3.59 -9.23
C THR A 33 22.35 -3.80 -10.22
N GLY A 34 21.40 -2.85 -10.31
CA GLY A 34 20.32 -2.83 -11.30
C GLY A 34 18.96 -3.29 -10.78
N GLU A 35 18.86 -3.84 -9.57
CA GLU A 35 17.59 -4.20 -8.95
C GLU A 35 16.83 -2.95 -8.47
N VAL A 36 15.50 -3.03 -8.46
CA VAL A 36 14.64 -1.92 -7.99
C VAL A 36 14.88 -1.68 -6.50
N GLU A 37 15.20 -0.44 -6.14
CA GLU A 37 15.37 0.00 -4.75
C GLU A 37 14.09 0.63 -4.22
N LEU A 38 13.43 1.46 -5.04
CA LEU A 38 12.25 2.20 -4.62
C LEU A 38 11.32 2.43 -5.80
N VAL A 39 10.02 2.36 -5.52
CA VAL A 39 8.94 2.69 -6.45
C VAL A 39 8.08 3.76 -5.79
N LYS A 40 7.87 4.88 -6.48
CA LYS A 40 6.86 5.90 -6.13
C LYS A 40 5.72 5.79 -7.11
N GLU A 41 4.51 5.69 -6.62
CA GLU A 41 3.28 5.68 -7.41
C GLU A 41 2.54 7.01 -7.21
N TYR A 42 1.89 7.47 -8.27
CA TYR A 42 1.18 8.75 -8.30
C TYR A 42 -0.27 8.55 -8.74
N ALA A 43 -1.19 9.23 -8.08
CA ALA A 43 -2.59 9.35 -8.45
C ALA A 43 -2.91 10.85 -8.64
N ASP A 44 -3.48 11.20 -9.79
CA ASP A 44 -3.83 12.59 -10.14
C ASP A 44 -2.66 13.58 -9.96
N GLY A 45 -1.45 13.14 -10.32
CA GLY A 45 -0.22 13.93 -10.20
C GLY A 45 0.37 14.03 -8.79
N LYS A 46 -0.29 13.49 -7.76
CA LYS A 46 0.19 13.47 -6.37
C LYS A 46 0.70 12.09 -5.99
N GLN A 47 1.76 12.02 -5.18
CA GLN A 47 2.33 10.75 -4.75
C GLN A 47 1.33 10.03 -3.83
N SER A 48 0.86 8.85 -4.24
CA SER A 48 -0.11 8.05 -3.48
C SER A 48 0.58 6.98 -2.65
N LYS A 49 1.73 6.48 -3.11
CA LYS A 49 2.44 5.38 -2.46
C LYS A 49 3.93 5.41 -2.74
N ARG A 50 4.71 4.92 -1.78
CA ARG A 50 6.14 4.64 -1.91
C ARG A 50 6.42 3.24 -1.37
N THR A 51 7.10 2.42 -2.15
CA THR A 51 7.55 1.09 -1.74
C THR A 51 9.07 1.04 -1.80
N ILE A 52 9.72 0.58 -0.74
CA ILE A 52 11.17 0.36 -0.66
C ILE A 52 11.42 -1.14 -0.66
N TYR A 53 12.38 -1.56 -1.48
CA TYR A 53 12.81 -2.93 -1.64
C TYR A 53 14.25 -3.07 -1.17
N ASP A 54 14.63 -4.26 -0.70
CA ASP A 54 16.05 -4.61 -0.54
C ASP A 54 16.67 -5.08 -1.88
N LYS A 55 17.97 -5.35 -1.86
CA LYS A 55 18.73 -5.82 -3.03
C LYS A 55 18.25 -7.16 -3.60
N THR A 56 17.46 -7.93 -2.84
CA THR A 56 16.87 -9.20 -3.30
C THR A 56 15.47 -9.01 -3.88
N GLY A 57 14.95 -7.78 -3.88
CA GLY A 57 13.62 -7.44 -4.35
C GLY A 57 12.52 -7.67 -3.33
N LYS A 58 12.84 -7.90 -2.05
CA LYS A 58 11.83 -8.02 -0.99
C LYS A 58 11.40 -6.64 -0.51
N VAL A 59 10.11 -6.47 -0.29
CA VAL A 59 9.55 -5.24 0.26
C VAL A 59 9.97 -5.08 1.72
N GLN A 60 10.59 -3.95 2.03
CA GLN A 60 11.00 -3.58 3.38
C GLN A 60 10.02 -2.58 4.00
N GLU A 61 9.52 -1.64 3.19
CA GLU A 61 8.62 -0.58 3.63
C GLU A 61 7.60 -0.22 2.56
N VAL A 62 6.36 0.04 2.98
CA VAL A 62 5.32 0.67 2.18
C VAL A 62 4.77 1.88 2.92
N LEU A 63 4.85 3.04 2.30
CA LEU A 63 4.34 4.31 2.80
C LEU A 63 3.22 4.80 1.87
N GLU A 64 2.02 4.94 2.42
CA GLU A 64 0.80 5.35 1.73
C GLU A 64 0.45 6.79 2.12
N TYR A 65 -0.08 7.54 1.16
CA TYR A 65 -0.42 8.94 1.31
C TYR A 65 -1.90 9.16 0.95
N ASP A 66 -2.52 10.18 1.56
CA ASP A 66 -3.86 10.63 1.21
C ASP A 66 -3.86 11.50 -0.07
N ALA A 67 -5.06 11.93 -0.48
CA ALA A 67 -5.25 12.77 -1.66
C ALA A 67 -4.60 14.16 -1.55
N ASP A 68 -4.17 14.59 -0.36
CA ASP A 68 -3.42 15.82 -0.13
C ASP A 68 -1.90 15.59 -0.07
N GLY A 69 -1.45 14.33 -0.22
CA GLY A 69 -0.04 13.94 -0.14
C GLY A 69 0.48 13.85 1.28
N LYS A 70 -0.39 13.79 2.30
CA LYS A 70 0.01 13.57 3.70
C LYS A 70 0.09 12.07 3.96
N GLN A 71 1.03 11.68 4.82
CA GLN A 71 1.17 10.29 5.22
C GLN A 71 -0.11 9.78 5.87
N LEU A 72 -0.61 8.65 5.37
CA LEU A 72 -1.79 7.96 5.87
C LEU A 72 -1.38 6.72 6.67
N LYS A 73 -0.46 5.93 6.11
CA LYS A 73 -0.09 4.63 6.67
C LYS A 73 1.33 4.23 6.30
N LEU A 74 2.04 3.66 7.25
CA LEU A 74 3.36 3.06 7.08
C LEU A 74 3.27 1.58 7.44
N THR A 75 3.72 0.70 6.56
CA THR A 75 3.84 -0.74 6.80
C THR A 75 5.31 -1.13 6.65
N ILE A 76 5.87 -1.77 7.67
CA ILE A 76 7.25 -2.27 7.67
C ILE A 76 7.20 -3.79 7.74
N TYR A 77 8.10 -4.45 7.02
CA TYR A 77 8.17 -5.90 6.93
C TYR A 77 9.42 -6.46 7.62
N TYR A 78 9.37 -7.73 7.99
CA TYR A 78 10.54 -8.56 8.29
C TYR A 78 11.14 -9.09 6.98
N ASP A 79 12.38 -9.58 7.03
CA ASP A 79 13.04 -10.22 5.87
C ASP A 79 12.31 -11.48 5.39
N SER A 80 11.48 -12.08 6.24
CA SER A 80 10.55 -13.16 5.89
C SER A 80 9.35 -12.71 5.05
N GLY A 81 9.12 -11.40 4.90
CA GLY A 81 7.96 -10.81 4.25
C GLY A 81 6.74 -10.66 5.17
N VAL A 82 6.83 -11.08 6.44
CA VAL A 82 5.77 -10.87 7.43
C VAL A 82 5.74 -9.42 7.88
N VAL A 83 4.55 -8.85 8.05
CA VAL A 83 4.39 -7.48 8.57
C VAL A 83 5.00 -7.38 9.97
N LYS A 84 5.99 -6.50 10.12
CA LYS A 84 6.66 -6.19 11.38
C LYS A 84 5.92 -5.11 12.16
N GLY A 85 5.38 -4.12 11.45
CA GLY A 85 4.58 -3.09 12.08
C GLY A 85 3.78 -2.24 11.10
N ILE A 86 2.72 -1.64 11.61
CA ILE A 86 1.86 -0.71 10.91
C ILE A 86 1.75 0.55 11.77
N GLY A 87 1.95 1.72 11.17
CA GLY A 87 1.65 3.02 11.76
C GLY A 87 0.57 3.72 10.94
N GLU A 88 -0.44 4.26 11.60
CA GLU A 88 -1.56 4.97 10.99
C GLU A 88 -1.56 6.42 11.48
N VAL A 89 -1.89 7.33 10.57
CA VAL A 89 -1.87 8.77 10.79
C VAL A 89 -3.23 9.36 10.44
N VAL A 90 -3.74 10.23 11.30
CA VAL A 90 -4.98 10.98 11.08
C VAL A 90 -4.66 12.45 11.32
N ASN A 91 -5.02 13.32 10.36
CA ASN A 91 -4.75 14.77 10.42
C ASN A 91 -3.27 15.10 10.69
N GLY A 92 -2.35 14.32 10.09
CA GLY A 92 -0.91 14.50 10.26
C GLY A 92 -0.34 14.05 11.61
N LYS A 93 -1.15 13.42 12.46
CA LYS A 93 -0.73 12.89 13.77
C LYS A 93 -0.90 11.38 13.83
N ILE A 94 0.04 10.69 14.48
CA ILE A 94 -0.09 9.23 14.72
C ILE A 94 -1.36 8.98 15.52
N SER A 95 -2.22 8.11 15.01
CA SER A 95 -3.46 7.67 15.67
C SER A 95 -3.29 6.27 16.26
N LYS A 96 -2.54 5.41 15.58
CA LYS A 96 -2.31 4.04 16.02
C LYS A 96 -1.01 3.49 15.48
N SER A 97 -0.34 2.66 16.27
CA SER A 97 0.76 1.82 15.82
C SER A 97 0.61 0.41 16.35
N THR A 98 0.76 -0.57 15.47
CA THR A 98 0.77 -1.99 15.82
C THR A 98 2.10 -2.59 15.43
N VAL A 99 2.73 -3.33 16.34
CA VAL A 99 3.94 -4.12 16.10
C VAL A 99 3.57 -5.58 16.26
N TYR A 100 4.10 -6.43 15.38
CA TYR A 100 3.85 -7.86 15.37
C TYR A 100 5.12 -8.64 15.72
N TYR A 101 4.95 -9.88 16.16
CA TYR A 101 6.01 -10.88 16.13
C TYR A 101 6.15 -11.41 14.70
N GLU A 102 7.29 -12.02 14.37
CA GLU A 102 7.50 -12.65 13.06
C GLU A 102 6.52 -13.81 12.78
N SER A 103 5.88 -14.36 13.81
CA SER A 103 4.73 -15.27 13.66
C SER A 103 3.44 -14.61 13.12
N GLY A 104 3.43 -13.30 12.89
CA GLY A 104 2.25 -12.50 12.53
C GLY A 104 1.35 -12.09 13.69
N LYS A 105 1.53 -12.69 14.89
CA LYS A 105 0.77 -12.32 16.09
C LYS A 105 1.12 -10.92 16.60
N THR A 106 0.12 -10.19 17.07
CA THR A 106 0.31 -8.87 17.67
C THR A 106 1.26 -8.95 18.87
N LYS A 107 2.24 -8.05 18.88
CA LYS A 107 3.20 -7.86 19.97
C LYS A 107 2.85 -6.64 20.82
N ARG A 108 2.47 -5.55 20.17
CA ARG A 108 2.16 -4.28 20.85
C ARG A 108 1.19 -3.46 20.01
N VAL A 109 0.21 -2.83 20.64
CA VAL A 109 -0.63 -1.79 20.05
C VAL A 109 -0.46 -0.52 20.88
N VAL A 110 -0.24 0.60 20.22
CA VAL A 110 -0.24 1.94 20.77
C VAL A 110 -1.37 2.70 20.11
N ALA A 111 -2.30 3.24 20.89
CA ALA A 111 -3.33 4.16 20.43
C ALA A 111 -2.98 5.57 20.90
N ALA A 112 -3.28 6.55 20.05
CA ALA A 112 -3.06 7.95 20.32
C ALA A 112 -4.26 8.78 19.87
N ILE A 113 -4.60 9.78 20.68
CA ILE A 113 -5.64 10.78 20.41
C ILE A 113 -4.93 12.10 20.23
N ASP A 114 -5.14 12.77 19.09
CA ASP A 114 -4.47 14.02 18.75
C ASP A 114 -2.93 13.98 18.88
N GLY A 115 -2.34 12.84 18.54
CA GLY A 115 -0.89 12.60 18.60
C GLY A 115 -0.34 12.29 19.99
N LYS A 116 -1.19 12.28 21.03
CA LYS A 116 -0.80 11.90 22.39
C LYS A 116 -1.22 10.46 22.66
N ILE A 117 -0.30 9.65 23.19
CA ILE A 117 -0.58 8.25 23.54
C ILE A 117 -1.70 8.22 24.57
N SER A 118 -2.78 7.51 24.28
CA SER A 118 -3.90 7.26 25.20
C SER A 118 -3.86 5.86 25.80
N LYS A 119 -3.34 4.89 25.04
CA LYS A 119 -3.30 3.49 25.46
C LYS A 119 -2.16 2.70 24.84
N ILE A 120 -1.51 1.88 25.64
CA ILE A 120 -0.53 0.88 25.20
C ILE A 120 -1.02 -0.49 25.65
N THR A 121 -1.12 -1.44 24.73
CA THR A 121 -1.38 -2.85 25.04
C THR A 121 -0.23 -3.70 24.52
N VAL A 122 0.37 -4.51 25.40
CA VAL A 122 1.46 -5.43 25.05
C VAL A 122 0.96 -6.86 25.17
N TYR A 123 1.39 -7.73 24.25
CA TYR A 123 0.95 -9.11 24.16
C TYR A 123 2.14 -10.08 24.25
N HIS A 124 1.91 -11.23 24.87
CA HIS A 124 2.82 -12.38 24.79
C HIS A 124 2.79 -13.02 23.40
N LYS A 125 3.80 -13.84 23.07
CA LYS A 125 3.82 -14.63 21.82
C LYS A 125 2.62 -15.57 21.66
N ASN A 126 1.96 -15.96 22.75
CA ASN A 126 0.74 -16.77 22.71
C ASN A 126 -0.54 -15.95 22.41
N GLY A 127 -0.44 -14.63 22.26
CA GLY A 127 -1.56 -13.73 22.00
C GLY A 127 -2.29 -13.23 23.24
N LYS A 128 -1.93 -13.69 24.45
CA LYS A 128 -2.52 -13.17 25.69
C LYS A 128 -1.96 -11.79 26.02
N ILE A 129 -2.80 -10.93 26.57
CA ILE A 129 -2.40 -9.60 27.05
C ILE A 129 -1.35 -9.78 28.15
N LYS A 130 -0.22 -9.09 27.99
CA LYS A 130 0.85 -8.98 28.97
C LYS A 130 0.63 -7.77 29.88
N SER A 131 0.25 -6.63 29.30
CA SER A 131 -0.01 -5.40 30.06
C SER A 131 -0.89 -4.44 29.25
N ILE A 132 -1.63 -3.60 29.98
CA ILE A 132 -2.36 -2.44 29.47
C ILE A 132 -1.92 -1.23 30.29
N THR A 133 -1.63 -0.12 29.63
CA THR A 133 -1.33 1.17 30.26
C THR A 133 -2.15 2.24 29.56
N GLU A 134 -2.86 3.05 30.33
CA GLU A 134 -3.73 4.14 29.86
C GLU A 134 -3.23 5.47 30.44
N TYR A 135 -3.42 6.57 29.70
CA TYR A 135 -2.89 7.91 29.99
C TYR A 135 -3.98 8.97 29.90
#